data_AF-A0A9D4QD23-F1
#
_entry.id   AF-A0A9D4QD23-F1
#
_cell.length_a   1.000
_cell.length_b   1.000
_cell.length_c   1.000
_cell.angle_alpha   90.00
_cell.angle_beta   90.00
_cell.angle_gamma   90.00
#
_symmetry.space_group_name_H-M   'P 1'
#
loop_
_entity.id
_entity.type
_entity.pdbx_description
1 polymer ?
#
loop_
_entity_poly.entity_id
_entity_poly.type
_entity_poly.pdbx_seq_one_letter_code
_entity_poly.pdbx_strand_id
1 'polypeptide(L)'
;MGMQLVDAAEYAERSRFAVVDSKGQTRISASIPCEHPEETEEVAVALALTDPTCMTVICDSRQAVRNFAKRWVWRRVAQILRNSPVQRAVGFQTRLLWFPTHIGEVSETQRHLNEMAHAKARKLGNRASERRLWGNTEDRLTSYNEITKAFYLARLTFPPHSDKLNRTQAAALRQHDLCGVV
;
A
#
# COMPACT_ATOMS: atom_id res chain seq x y z
N MET A 1 13.80 -17.21 -12.48
CA MET A 1 13.46 -16.97 -11.06
C MET A 1 12.09 -16.32 -11.02
N GLY A 2 11.18 -16.79 -10.16
CA GLY A 2 9.82 -16.23 -10.08
C GLY A 2 9.77 -14.98 -9.21
N MET A 3 9.17 -13.92 -9.74
CA MET A 3 8.91 -12.67 -9.02
C MET A 3 7.41 -12.42 -9.02
N GLN A 4 6.88 -11.97 -7.89
CA GLN A 4 5.48 -11.63 -7.70
C GLN A 4 5.35 -10.23 -7.13
N LEU A 5 4.38 -9.49 -7.65
CA LEU A 5 3.99 -8.18 -7.14
C LEU A 5 2.65 -8.34 -6.44
N VAL A 6 2.52 -7.70 -5.29
CA VAL A 6 1.32 -7.78 -4.45
C VAL A 6 0.76 -6.40 -4.22
N ASP A 7 -0.56 -6.31 -4.26
CA ASP A 7 -1.30 -5.09 -3.95
C ASP A 7 -2.61 -5.41 -3.22
N ALA A 8 -3.05 -4.48 -2.37
CA ALA A 8 -4.36 -4.53 -1.73
C ALA A 8 -5.17 -3.23 -1.97
N ALA A 9 -6.48 -3.39 -2.11
CA ALA A 9 -7.44 -2.32 -2.23
C ALA A 9 -8.49 -2.42 -1.12
N GLU A 10 -8.64 -1.33 -0.37
CA GLU A 10 -9.61 -1.21 0.72
C GLU A 10 -11.00 -0.82 0.22
N TYR A 11 -12.05 -1.40 0.81
CA TYR A 11 -13.44 -0.99 0.61
C TYR A 11 -14.20 -1.09 1.94
N ALA A 12 -15.26 -0.28 2.09
CA ALA A 12 -15.99 -0.07 3.35
C ALA A 12 -16.39 -1.33 4.15
N GLU A 13 -16.58 -2.48 3.50
CA GLU A 13 -16.97 -3.73 4.17
C GLU A 13 -15.92 -4.84 4.07
N ARG A 14 -15.01 -4.75 3.09
CA ARG A 14 -14.04 -5.80 2.76
C ARG A 14 -12.83 -5.23 2.06
N SER A 15 -11.67 -5.63 2.51
CA SER A 15 -10.43 -5.38 1.80
C SER A 15 -10.17 -6.50 0.79
N ARG A 16 -9.62 -6.13 -0.36
CA ARG A 16 -9.37 -7.01 -1.50
C ARG A 16 -7.90 -6.98 -1.83
N PHE A 17 -7.37 -8.04 -2.40
CA PHE A 17 -5.98 -8.08 -2.82
C PHE A 17 -5.78 -8.88 -4.09
N ALA A 18 -4.68 -8.58 -4.77
CA ALA A 18 -4.22 -9.31 -5.93
C ALA A 18 -2.71 -9.57 -5.83
N VAL A 19 -2.32 -10.79 -6.17
CA VAL A 19 -0.93 -11.21 -6.38
C VAL A 19 -0.78 -11.47 -7.88
N VAL A 20 0.11 -10.73 -8.52
CA VAL A 20 0.44 -10.90 -9.93
C VAL A 20 1.86 -11.42 -10.08
N ASP A 21 2.11 -12.25 -11.08
CA ASP A 21 3.47 -12.62 -11.43
C ASP A 21 4.18 -11.56 -12.29
N SER A 22 5.48 -11.77 -12.50
CA SER A 22 6.30 -10.95 -13.40
C SER A 22 5.83 -10.85 -14.85
N LYS A 23 4.89 -11.71 -15.29
CA LYS A 23 4.28 -11.66 -16.63
C LYS A 23 2.95 -10.90 -16.62
N GLY A 24 2.57 -10.33 -15.48
CA GLY A 24 1.31 -9.65 -15.29
C GLY A 24 0.10 -10.60 -15.22
N GLN A 25 0.32 -11.91 -15.02
CA GLN A 25 -0.77 -12.87 -14.82
C GLN A 25 -1.20 -12.88 -13.35
N THR A 26 -2.51 -12.98 -13.10
CA THR A 26 -3.01 -13.08 -11.73
C THR A 26 -2.73 -14.47 -11.19
N ARG A 27 -1.94 -14.57 -10.11
CA ARG A 27 -1.70 -15.83 -9.41
C ARG A 27 -2.77 -16.10 -8.39
N ILE A 28 -3.05 -15.09 -7.55
CA ILE A 28 -4.01 -15.18 -6.45
C ILE A 28 -4.76 -13.86 -6.39
N SER A 29 -6.05 -13.89 -6.13
CA SER A 29 -6.84 -12.68 -5.90
C SER A 29 -8.04 -13.03 -5.03
N ALA A 30 -8.28 -12.29 -3.96
CA ALA A 30 -9.40 -12.58 -3.05
C ALA A 30 -9.86 -11.33 -2.30
N SER A 31 -10.92 -11.50 -1.52
CA SER A 31 -11.47 -10.50 -0.59
C SER A 31 -11.49 -11.06 0.82
N ILE A 32 -11.05 -10.28 1.81
CA ILE A 32 -11.18 -10.63 3.22
C ILE A 32 -11.98 -9.56 3.95
N PRO A 33 -12.88 -9.94 4.86
CA PRO A 33 -13.42 -9.00 5.83
C PRO A 33 -12.29 -8.58 6.77
N CYS A 34 -12.01 -7.28 6.81
CA CYS A 34 -10.94 -6.73 7.60
C CYS A 34 -11.24 -5.27 7.96
N GLU A 35 -10.96 -4.89 9.21
CA GLU A 35 -11.08 -3.52 9.73
C GLU A 35 -9.80 -2.70 9.48
N HIS A 36 -8.71 -3.36 9.10
CA HIS A 36 -7.39 -2.77 8.97
C HIS A 36 -6.78 -3.10 7.59
N PRO A 37 -6.67 -2.12 6.68
CA PRO A 37 -6.15 -2.37 5.33
C PRO A 37 -4.76 -3.02 5.35
N GLU A 38 -3.94 -2.71 6.35
CA GLU A 38 -2.58 -3.25 6.49
C GLU A 38 -2.56 -4.78 6.67
N GLU A 39 -3.58 -5.37 7.31
CA GLU A 39 -3.70 -6.84 7.40
C GLU A 39 -3.86 -7.46 6.02
N THR A 40 -4.54 -6.77 5.11
CA THR A 40 -4.84 -7.29 3.77
C THR A 40 -3.60 -7.33 2.90
N GLU A 41 -2.77 -6.30 3.00
CA GLU A 41 -1.46 -6.26 2.35
C GLU A 41 -0.55 -7.36 2.90
N GLU A 42 -0.51 -7.54 4.21
CA GLU A 42 0.27 -8.62 4.81
C GLU A 42 -0.23 -10.01 4.39
N VAL A 43 -1.55 -10.20 4.27
CA VAL A 43 -2.15 -11.44 3.77
C VAL A 43 -1.74 -11.68 2.31
N ALA A 44 -1.75 -10.65 1.47
CA ALA A 44 -1.30 -10.74 0.09
C ALA A 44 0.18 -11.15 0.00
N VAL A 45 1.05 -10.53 0.80
CA VAL A 45 2.46 -10.92 0.93
C VAL A 45 2.58 -12.37 1.39
N ALA A 46 1.84 -12.77 2.43
CA ALA A 46 1.90 -14.12 2.98
C ALA A 46 1.53 -15.19 1.95
N LEU A 47 0.50 -14.92 1.15
CA LEU A 47 0.06 -15.82 0.08
C LEU A 47 1.09 -15.92 -1.04
N ALA A 48 1.72 -14.80 -1.43
CA ALA A 48 2.82 -14.82 -2.38
C ALA A 48 4.03 -15.64 -1.86
N LEU A 49 4.30 -15.59 -0.55
CA LEU A 49 5.32 -16.41 0.11
C LEU A 49 4.97 -17.91 0.18
N THR A 50 3.72 -18.28 -0.05
CA THR A 50 3.32 -19.70 -0.10
C THR A 50 3.59 -20.36 -1.45
N ASP A 51 3.93 -19.59 -2.49
CA ASP A 51 4.23 -20.13 -3.81
C ASP A 51 5.69 -20.61 -3.88
N PRO A 52 5.96 -21.91 -4.14
CA PRO A 52 7.32 -22.45 -4.22
C PRO A 52 8.12 -21.91 -5.41
N THR A 53 7.46 -21.28 -6.39
CA THR A 53 8.12 -20.66 -7.54
C THR A 53 8.54 -19.21 -7.27
N CYS A 54 8.06 -18.62 -6.17
CA CYS A 54 8.29 -17.22 -5.81
C CYS A 54 9.58 -17.03 -5.02
N MET A 55 10.58 -16.42 -5.65
CA MET A 55 11.85 -16.06 -5.02
C MET A 55 11.90 -14.61 -4.55
N THR A 56 11.04 -13.75 -5.09
CA THR A 56 10.99 -12.33 -4.74
C THR A 56 9.56 -11.82 -4.77
N VAL A 57 9.12 -11.27 -3.64
CA VAL A 57 7.85 -10.56 -3.48
C VAL A 57 8.14 -9.07 -3.43
N ILE A 58 7.47 -8.31 -4.28
CA ILE A 58 7.52 -6.85 -4.29
C ILE A 58 6.20 -6.34 -3.74
N CYS A 59 6.29 -5.49 -2.72
CA CYS A 59 5.15 -4.87 -2.04
C CYS A 59 5.39 -3.38 -1.93
N ASP A 60 4.37 -2.58 -2.17
CA ASP A 60 4.45 -1.12 -2.10
C ASP A 60 4.05 -0.54 -0.74
N SER A 61 3.37 -1.32 0.09
CA SER A 61 3.16 -1.03 1.50
C SER A 61 4.45 -1.14 2.31
N ARG A 62 4.95 0.01 2.75
CA ARG A 62 6.10 0.08 3.64
C ARG A 62 5.75 -0.51 5.00
N GLN A 63 4.52 -0.31 5.47
CA GLN A 63 4.08 -0.83 6.75
C GLN A 63 4.10 -2.35 6.77
N ALA A 64 3.57 -3.01 5.73
CA ALA A 64 3.60 -4.47 5.61
C ALA A 64 5.04 -4.99 5.60
N VAL A 65 5.92 -4.42 4.77
CA VAL A 65 7.32 -4.86 4.70
C VAL A 65 8.05 -4.69 6.04
N ARG A 66 7.80 -3.58 6.76
CA ARG A 66 8.35 -3.36 8.11
C ARG A 66 7.86 -4.39 9.12
N ASN A 67 6.58 -4.75 9.09
CA ASN A 67 5.99 -5.73 10.00
C ASN A 67 6.57 -7.13 9.78
N PHE A 68 6.74 -7.52 8.51
CA PHE A 68 7.45 -8.76 8.16
C PHE A 68 8.91 -8.75 8.64
N ALA A 69 9.64 -7.64 8.43
CA ALA A 69 11.02 -7.52 8.89
C ALA A 69 11.16 -7.63 10.42
N LYS A 70 10.19 -7.10 11.17
CA LYS A 70 10.12 -7.19 12.64
C LYS A 70 9.54 -8.51 13.16
N ARG A 71 9.00 -9.36 12.28
CA ARG A 71 8.19 -10.55 12.63
C ARG A 71 6.95 -10.21 13.46
N TRP A 72 6.43 -9.00 13.31
CA TRP A 72 5.23 -8.49 13.96
C TRP A 72 4.08 -8.46 12.96
N VAL A 73 3.68 -9.65 12.51
CA VAL A 73 2.59 -9.84 11.54
C VAL A 73 1.30 -10.21 12.22
N TRP A 74 0.17 -9.96 11.54
CA TRP A 74 -1.14 -10.34 12.06
C TRP A 74 -1.28 -11.84 12.31
N ARG A 75 -2.15 -12.22 13.25
CA ARG A 75 -2.38 -13.63 13.62
C ARG A 75 -2.77 -14.50 12.42
N ARG A 76 -3.64 -13.97 11.54
CA ARG A 76 -4.08 -14.66 10.31
C ARG A 76 -2.91 -14.90 9.35
N VAL A 77 -2.03 -13.91 9.20
CA VAL A 77 -0.80 -13.99 8.39
C VAL A 77 0.14 -15.07 8.93
N ALA A 78 0.37 -15.06 10.24
CA ALA A 78 1.19 -16.09 10.89
C ALA A 78 0.62 -17.51 10.68
N GLN A 79 -0.70 -17.68 10.69
CA GLN A 79 -1.34 -18.96 10.40
C GLN A 79 -1.11 -19.43 8.96
N ILE A 80 -1.24 -18.54 7.97
CA ILE A 80 -0.97 -18.84 6.55
C ILE A 80 0.47 -19.33 6.39
N LEU A 81 1.43 -18.60 6.96
CA LEU A 81 2.86 -18.93 6.85
C LEU A 81 3.22 -20.25 7.54
N ARG A 82 2.68 -20.51 8.74
CA ARG A 82 2.93 -21.76 9.48
C ARG A 82 2.38 -22.99 8.76
N ASN A 83 1.23 -22.85 8.10
CA ASN A 83 0.59 -23.94 7.39
C ASN A 83 1.21 -24.19 6.00
N SER A 84 2.05 -23.28 5.51
CA SER A 84 2.70 -23.42 4.21
C SER A 84 3.77 -24.51 4.23
N PRO A 85 3.74 -25.49 3.32
CA PRO A 85 4.82 -26.48 3.17
C PRO A 85 6.11 -25.83 2.64
N VAL A 86 5.99 -24.76 1.84
CA VAL A 86 7.12 -24.02 1.26
C VAL A 86 7.96 -23.35 2.34
N GLN A 87 7.31 -22.73 3.32
CA GLN A 87 7.97 -22.08 4.45
C GLN A 87 8.61 -23.07 5.44
N ARG A 88 8.25 -24.36 5.35
CA ARG A 88 8.87 -25.45 6.14
C ARG A 88 10.01 -26.16 5.41
N ALA A 89 10.17 -25.93 4.10
CA ALA A 89 11.21 -26.56 3.31
C ALA A 89 12.59 -25.97 3.66
N VAL A 90 13.55 -26.83 3.99
CA VAL A 90 14.92 -26.41 4.32
C VAL A 90 15.58 -25.81 3.08
N GLY A 91 16.09 -24.58 3.20
CA GLY A 91 16.85 -23.89 2.15
C GLY A 91 16.02 -23.02 1.19
N PHE A 92 14.70 -22.92 1.35
CA PHE A 92 13.89 -22.00 0.56
C PHE A 92 13.89 -20.60 1.20
N GLN A 93 14.50 -19.62 0.51
CA GLN A 93 14.55 -18.24 0.96
C GLN A 93 13.92 -17.30 -0.09
N THR A 94 12.74 -16.79 0.23
CA THR A 94 12.08 -15.74 -0.56
C THR A 94 12.48 -14.37 -0.03
N ARG A 95 12.81 -13.43 -0.92
CA ARG A 95 13.07 -12.03 -0.56
C ARG A 95 11.79 -11.20 -0.62
N LEU A 96 11.54 -10.40 0.41
CA LEU A 96 10.50 -9.37 0.39
C LEU A 96 11.17 -8.02 0.17
N LEU A 97 10.79 -7.32 -0.89
CA LEU A 97 11.31 -6.00 -1.26
C LEU A 97 10.20 -4.97 -1.16
N TRP A 98 10.48 -3.87 -0.45
CA TRP A 98 9.62 -2.69 -0.48
C TRP A 98 9.93 -1.85 -1.72
N PHE A 99 8.89 -1.41 -2.40
CA PHE A 99 9.01 -0.60 -3.61
C PHE A 99 7.90 0.46 -3.70
N PRO A 100 8.20 1.77 -3.64
CA PRO A 100 7.17 2.80 -3.63
C PRO A 100 6.48 2.95 -4.99
N THR A 101 5.14 3.08 -4.96
CA THR A 101 4.24 3.01 -6.13
C THR A 101 4.41 4.16 -7.14
N HIS A 102 5.19 5.22 -6.87
CA HIS A 102 5.20 6.44 -7.69
C HIS A 102 6.56 7.12 -7.94
N ILE A 103 7.69 6.41 -7.79
CA ILE A 103 8.99 6.99 -8.15
C ILE A 103 9.25 6.82 -9.65
N GLY A 104 9.43 7.94 -10.35
CA GLY A 104 9.63 8.01 -11.81
C GLY A 104 10.95 7.45 -12.35
N GLU A 105 11.84 6.96 -11.50
CA GLU A 105 13.18 6.44 -11.86
C GLU A 105 13.25 4.90 -11.90
N VAL A 106 12.18 4.23 -12.33
CA VAL A 106 12.12 2.76 -12.30
C VAL A 106 11.95 2.22 -13.70
N SER A 107 12.54 1.04 -13.95
CA SER A 107 12.27 0.23 -15.15
C SER A 107 10.77 0.17 -15.42
N GLU A 108 10.34 0.68 -16.57
CA GLU A 108 8.95 0.81 -16.98
C GLU A 108 8.15 -0.50 -16.78
N THR A 109 8.84 -1.64 -16.89
CA THR A 109 8.29 -2.97 -16.70
C THR A 109 7.77 -3.19 -15.27
N GLN A 110 8.50 -2.78 -14.23
CA GLN A 110 8.10 -3.00 -12.84
C GLN A 110 6.95 -2.07 -12.43
N ARG A 111 6.99 -0.82 -12.90
CA ARG A 111 5.91 0.15 -12.68
C ARG A 111 4.60 -0.35 -13.26
N HIS A 112 4.63 -0.79 -14.52
CA HIS A 112 3.45 -1.34 -15.20
C HIS A 112 2.88 -2.56 -14.47
N LEU A 113 3.73 -3.48 -13.99
CA LEU A 113 3.26 -4.66 -13.27
C LEU A 113 2.63 -4.33 -11.91
N ASN A 114 3.15 -3.31 -11.19
CA ASN A 114 2.57 -2.88 -9.93
C ASN A 114 1.22 -2.21 -10.15
N GLU A 115 1.13 -1.32 -11.15
CA GLU A 115 -0.13 -0.74 -11.61
C GLU A 115 -1.14 -1.82 -12.04
N MET A 116 -0.68 -2.92 -12.65
CA MET A 116 -1.53 -4.07 -12.98
C MET A 116 -2.04 -4.82 -11.75
N ALA A 117 -1.19 -5.05 -10.74
CA ALA A 117 -1.61 -5.64 -9.46
C ALA A 117 -2.71 -4.78 -8.82
N HIS A 118 -2.45 -3.48 -8.79
CA HIS A 118 -3.33 -2.47 -8.26
C HIS A 118 -4.68 -2.38 -8.99
N ALA A 119 -4.64 -2.33 -10.31
CA ALA A 119 -5.83 -2.36 -11.14
C ALA A 119 -6.66 -3.64 -10.92
N LYS A 120 -6.00 -4.78 -10.68
CA LYS A 120 -6.70 -6.06 -10.43
C LYS A 120 -7.33 -6.11 -9.05
N ALA A 121 -6.61 -5.68 -8.01
CA ALA A 121 -7.16 -5.58 -6.65
C ALA A 121 -8.42 -4.70 -6.66
N ARG A 122 -8.39 -3.56 -7.38
CA ARG A 122 -9.57 -2.69 -7.53
C ARG A 122 -10.68 -3.27 -8.42
N LYS A 123 -10.35 -3.98 -9.49
CA LYS A 123 -11.35 -4.66 -10.34
C LYS A 123 -12.14 -5.72 -9.58
N LEU A 124 -11.57 -6.34 -8.55
CA LEU A 124 -12.31 -7.23 -7.65
C LEU A 124 -13.40 -6.50 -6.84
N GLY A 125 -13.24 -5.18 -6.63
CA GLY A 125 -14.21 -4.32 -5.94
C GLY A 125 -15.41 -3.94 -6.79
N ASN A 126 -15.20 -3.73 -8.09
CA ASN A 126 -16.22 -3.20 -9.00
C ASN A 126 -17.37 -4.17 -9.34
N ARG A 127 -17.45 -5.35 -8.70
CA ARG A 127 -18.50 -6.36 -8.98
C ARG A 127 -19.75 -6.25 -8.11
N ALA A 128 -19.72 -5.53 -6.98
CA ALA A 128 -20.91 -5.23 -6.17
C ALA A 128 -20.61 -4.18 -5.09
N SER A 129 -21.43 -3.12 -5.01
CA SER A 129 -21.55 -2.11 -3.94
C SER A 129 -21.17 -0.67 -4.32
N GLU A 130 -22.03 0.25 -3.90
CA GLU A 130 -21.90 1.69 -4.05
C GLU A 130 -20.64 2.22 -3.37
N ARG A 131 -20.03 3.18 -4.07
CA ARG A 131 -18.70 3.74 -3.83
C ARG A 131 -18.63 4.51 -2.50
N ARG A 132 -18.43 3.82 -1.38
CA ARG A 132 -17.85 4.42 -0.16
C ARG A 132 -16.37 4.06 -0.08
N LEU A 133 -15.56 4.80 -0.83
CA LEU A 133 -14.11 4.81 -0.67
C LEU A 133 -13.84 5.35 0.73
N TRP A 134 -13.31 4.52 1.63
CA TRP A 134 -12.63 5.05 2.80
C TRP A 134 -11.41 5.83 2.29
N GLY A 135 -11.17 6.99 2.87
CA GLY A 135 -10.12 7.91 2.43
C GLY A 135 -8.78 7.18 2.31
N ASN A 136 -8.05 7.44 1.23
CA ASN A 136 -6.74 6.90 0.92
C ASN A 136 -5.92 6.65 2.19
N THR A 137 -5.85 5.39 2.62
CA THR A 137 -4.85 4.95 3.59
C THR A 137 -3.54 4.74 2.83
N GLU A 138 -3.01 5.80 2.21
CA GLU A 138 -1.59 5.81 1.86
C GLU A 138 -0.79 5.49 3.12
N ASP A 139 0.36 4.80 2.94
CA ASP A 139 1.27 4.36 4.00
C ASP A 139 1.22 5.29 5.21
N ARG A 140 0.76 4.78 6.36
CA ARG A 140 0.61 5.60 7.57
C ARG A 140 1.93 6.31 7.86
N LEU A 141 1.86 7.64 7.94
CA LEU A 141 3.01 8.48 8.30
C LEU A 141 3.38 8.13 9.75
N THR A 142 4.48 7.38 9.92
CA THR A 142 4.83 6.77 11.21
C THR A 142 6.03 7.45 11.85
N SER A 143 6.82 8.23 11.08
CA SER A 143 7.93 9.01 11.62
C SER A 143 7.60 10.50 11.74
N TYR A 144 8.24 11.15 12.73
CA TYR A 144 8.13 12.61 12.92
C TYR A 144 8.44 13.40 11.64
N ASN A 145 9.43 12.95 10.87
CA ASN A 145 9.81 13.58 9.60
C ASN A 145 8.68 13.45 8.56
N GLU A 146 8.13 12.25 8.36
CA GLU A 146 7.02 12.01 7.43
C GLU A 146 5.78 12.84 7.78
N ILE A 147 5.41 12.86 9.07
CA ILE A 147 4.27 13.65 9.56
C ILE A 147 4.51 15.14 9.28
N THR A 148 5.68 15.65 9.66
CA THR A 148 6.02 17.06 9.47
C THR A 148 6.09 17.43 7.99
N LYS A 149 6.66 16.55 7.16
CA LYS A 149 6.77 16.75 5.71
C LYS A 149 5.41 16.71 5.04
N ALA A 150 4.49 15.84 5.45
CA ALA A 150 3.13 15.83 4.96
C ALA A 150 2.40 17.15 5.29
N PHE A 151 2.51 17.65 6.52
CA PHE A 151 1.97 18.97 6.87
C PHE A 151 2.65 20.11 6.10
N TYR A 152 3.95 20.03 5.87
CA TYR A 152 4.70 21.01 5.07
C TYR A 152 4.21 21.03 3.61
N LEU A 153 4.12 19.86 2.97
CA LEU A 153 3.66 19.73 1.58
C LEU A 153 2.19 20.11 1.42
N ALA A 154 1.32 19.74 2.38
CA ALA A 154 -0.07 20.18 2.38
C ALA A 154 -0.22 21.71 2.52
N ARG A 155 0.77 22.39 3.10
CA ARG A 155 0.82 23.85 3.17
C ARG A 155 1.30 24.51 1.87
N LEU A 156 1.92 23.76 0.96
CA LEU A 156 2.30 24.23 -0.38
C LEU A 156 1.10 24.28 -1.34
N THR A 157 -0.06 23.72 -0.95
CA THR A 157 -1.33 23.85 -1.66
C THR A 157 -1.95 25.25 -1.48
N PHE A 158 -1.54 25.98 -0.43
CA PHE A 158 -1.96 27.36 -0.21
C PHE A 158 -1.01 28.32 -0.93
N PRO A 159 -1.50 29.47 -1.43
CA PRO A 159 -0.66 30.42 -2.12
C PRO A 159 0.52 30.82 -1.23
N PRO A 160 1.74 30.93 -1.81
CA PRO A 160 2.90 31.37 -1.07
C PRO A 160 2.60 32.73 -0.43
N HIS A 161 3.29 33.02 0.68
CA HIS A 161 3.26 34.35 1.26
C HIS A 161 3.59 35.36 0.16
N SER A 162 2.67 36.26 -0.15
CA SER A 162 3.02 37.37 -1.03
C SER A 162 3.89 38.33 -0.23
N ASP A 163 4.92 38.91 -0.85
CA ASP A 163 5.81 39.88 -0.19
C ASP A 163 5.07 41.14 0.29
N LYS A 164 3.80 41.29 -0.09
CA LYS A 164 2.91 42.38 0.30
C LYS A 164 2.10 42.09 1.56
N LEU A 165 2.13 40.85 2.07
CA LEU A 165 1.38 40.45 3.26
C LEU A 165 2.32 40.22 4.44
N ASN A 166 2.04 40.87 5.56
CA ASN A 166 2.74 40.58 6.81
C ASN A 166 2.30 39.21 7.37
N ARG A 167 3.07 38.68 8.32
CA ARG A 167 2.87 37.34 8.89
C ARG A 167 1.45 37.12 9.45
N THR A 168 0.87 38.16 10.06
CA THR A 168 -0.47 38.14 10.64
C THR A 168 -1.55 38.10 9.58
N GLN A 169 -1.41 38.90 8.51
CA GLN A 169 -2.32 38.93 7.36
C GLN A 169 -2.26 37.61 6.57
N ALA A 170 -1.07 37.04 6.37
CA ALA A 170 -0.91 35.74 5.73
C ALA A 170 -1.49 34.57 6.56
N ALA A 171 -1.50 34.69 7.90
CA ALA A 171 -2.17 33.74 8.77
C ALA A 171 -3.70 33.89 8.69
N ALA A 172 -4.21 35.12 8.71
CA ALA A 172 -5.64 35.41 8.58
C ALA A 172 -6.21 34.96 7.23
N LEU A 173 -5.49 35.18 6.12
CA LEU A 173 -5.90 34.72 4.78
C LEU A 173 -6.01 33.18 4.74
N ARG A 174 -5.00 32.47 5.26
CA ARG A 174 -5.04 31.00 5.35
C ARG A 174 -6.19 30.47 6.22
N GLN A 175 -6.55 31.19 7.29
CA GLN A 175 -7.70 30.84 8.13
C GLN A 175 -9.04 31.14 7.44
N HIS A 176 -9.13 32.23 6.68
CA HIS A 176 -10.32 32.59 5.90
C HIS A 176 -10.59 31.55 4.79
N ASP A 177 -9.56 31.14 4.05
CA ASP A 177 -9.68 30.16 2.97
C ASP A 177 -10.07 28.75 3.47
N LEU A 178 -9.76 28.43 4.72
CA LEU A 178 -10.21 27.19 5.38
C LEU A 178 -11.70 27.22 5.77
N CYS A 179 -12.30 28.40 5.92
CA CYS A 179 -13.69 28.56 6.34
C CYS A 179 -14.71 28.58 5.18
N GLY A 180 -14.24 28.64 3.93
CA GLY A 180 -15.08 28.68 2.72
C GLY A 180 -15.40 27.31 2.09
N VAL A 181 -15.02 26.20 2.73
CA VAL A 181 -15.25 24.82 2.24
C VAL A 181 -16.21 24.06 3.17
N VAL A 182 -17.37 24.67 3.47
CA VAL A 182 -18.51 23.99 4.10
C VAL A 182 -19.68 23.98 3.13
#